data_AF-N2ANV2-F1
#
_entry.id   AF-N2ANV2-F1
#
_cell.length_a   1.000
_cell.length_b   1.000
_cell.length_c   1.000
_cell.angle_alpha   90.00
_cell.angle_beta   90.00
_cell.angle_gamma   90.00
#
_symmetry.space_group_name_H-M   'P 1'
#
loop_
_entity.id
_entity.type
_entity.pdbx_description
1 polymer ?
#
loop_
_entity_poly.entity_id
_entity_poly.type
_entity_poly.pdbx_seq_one_letter_code
_entity_poly.pdbx_strand_id
1 'polypeptide(L)'
;MDTYLLRDLHATVGMFGDFTNFKDVIDHIFETNDYKRALDIFGCDDIQDISELVTDDTGAFSEEKAQELCMSSLDGISEDDYDPKVGWYDHQADELAGR
;
A
#
# COMPACT_ATOMS: atom_id res chain seq x y z
N MET A 1 7.84 -7.20 -14.36
CA MET A 1 7.66 -7.70 -12.98
C MET A 1 7.10 -6.51 -12.28
N ASP A 2 5.83 -6.58 -11.90
CA ASP A 2 5.08 -5.41 -11.48
C ASP A 2 5.55 -4.98 -10.09
N THR A 3 6.06 -3.75 -10.00
CA THR A 3 6.32 -3.07 -8.72
C THR A 3 5.21 -2.06 -8.52
N TYR A 4 4.79 -1.88 -7.27
CA TYR A 4 3.76 -0.92 -6.91
C TYR A 4 4.33 0.06 -5.89
N LEU A 5 4.14 1.35 -6.12
CA LEU A 5 4.46 2.39 -5.16
C LEU A 5 3.25 2.66 -4.29
N LEU A 6 3.43 2.69 -2.98
CA LEU A 6 2.44 3.15 -2.00
C LEU A 6 2.89 4.50 -1.47
N ARG A 7 2.31 5.57 -1.99
CA ARG A 7 2.75 6.95 -1.69
C ARG A 7 2.55 7.32 -0.24
N ASP A 8 1.43 6.94 0.36
CA ASP A 8 1.14 7.23 1.76
C ASP A 8 2.19 6.61 2.71
N LEU A 9 2.75 5.46 2.32
CA LEU A 9 3.80 4.78 3.06
C LEU A 9 5.23 5.13 2.63
N HIS A 10 5.38 5.87 1.53
CA HIS A 10 6.67 6.07 0.87
C HIS A 10 7.44 4.76 0.64
N ALA A 11 6.72 3.69 0.28
CA ALA A 11 7.28 2.35 0.18
C ALA A 11 6.90 1.66 -1.14
N THR A 12 7.71 0.70 -1.54
CA THR A 12 7.49 -0.08 -2.77
C THR A 12 7.15 -1.55 -2.46
N VAL A 13 6.23 -2.12 -3.23
CA VAL A 13 5.81 -3.51 -3.14
C VAL A 13 6.24 -4.25 -4.41
N GLY A 14 7.02 -5.30 -4.25
CA GLY A 14 7.49 -6.14 -5.35
C GLY A 14 8.73 -6.94 -4.97
N MET A 15 9.21 -7.79 -5.88
CA MET A 15 10.34 -8.70 -5.61
C MET A 15 11.62 -7.99 -5.11
N PHE A 16 11.79 -6.70 -5.45
CA PHE A 16 12.93 -5.87 -5.03
C PHE A 16 12.48 -4.61 -4.26
N GLY A 17 11.20 -4.53 -3.89
CA GLY A 17 10.66 -3.41 -3.12
C GLY A 17 10.96 -3.53 -1.62
N ASP A 18 10.53 -2.52 -0.86
CA ASP A 18 10.56 -2.52 0.61
C ASP A 18 9.71 -3.66 1.19
N PHE A 19 8.63 -4.01 0.50
CA PHE A 19 7.75 -5.13 0.82
C PHE A 19 7.75 -6.14 -0.32
N THR A 20 7.79 -7.43 0.02
CA THR A 20 7.77 -8.49 -1.00
C THR A 20 6.37 -8.64 -1.60
N ASN A 21 5.34 -8.53 -0.74
CA ASN A 21 3.94 -8.78 -1.04
C ASN A 21 3.04 -7.74 -0.34
N PHE A 22 1.78 -7.62 -0.77
CA PHE A 22 0.83 -6.70 -0.14
C PHE A 22 0.40 -7.14 1.25
N LYS A 23 0.40 -8.45 1.51
CA LYS A 23 0.26 -8.95 2.88
C LYS A 23 1.23 -8.29 3.87
N ASP A 24 2.51 -8.20 3.51
CA ASP A 24 3.53 -7.65 4.40
C ASP A 24 3.28 -6.16 4.68
N VAL A 25 2.72 -5.44 3.71
CA VAL A 25 2.31 -4.04 3.88
C VAL A 25 1.20 -3.95 4.93
N ILE A 26 0.16 -4.76 4.80
CA ILE A 26 -0.97 -4.76 5.74
C ILE A 26 -0.46 -5.08 7.15
N ASP A 27 0.31 -6.15 7.30
CA ASP A 27 0.92 -6.52 8.59
C ASP A 27 1.76 -5.35 9.14
N HIS A 28 2.58 -4.69 8.31
CA HIS A 28 3.38 -3.55 8.71
C HIS A 28 2.55 -2.34 9.18
N ILE A 29 1.44 -2.02 8.52
CA ILE A 29 0.55 -0.93 8.97
C ILE A 29 0.00 -1.25 10.36
N PHE A 30 -0.46 -2.49 10.58
CA PHE A 30 -0.98 -2.93 11.88
C PHE A 30 0.10 -3.01 12.97
N GLU A 31 1.36 -3.23 12.62
CA GLU A 31 2.48 -3.22 13.57
C GLU A 31 2.98 -1.81 13.91
N THR A 32 2.95 -0.89 12.94
CA THR A 32 3.50 0.48 13.11
C THR A 32 2.48 1.50 13.60
N ASN A 33 1.19 1.27 13.34
CA ASN A 33 0.11 2.17 13.75
C ASN A 33 -0.79 1.50 14.79
N ASP A 34 -1.42 2.31 15.63
CA ASP A 34 -2.50 1.82 16.49
C ASP A 34 -3.61 1.19 15.63
N TYR A 35 -4.20 0.10 16.12
CA TYR A 35 -5.24 -0.67 15.42
C TYR A 35 -6.35 0.20 14.79
N LYS A 36 -6.83 1.21 15.53
CA LYS A 36 -7.87 2.13 15.04
C LYS A 36 -7.39 3.00 13.87
N ARG A 37 -6.12 3.39 13.87
CA ARG A 37 -5.51 4.18 12.80
C ARG A 37 -5.19 3.32 11.58
N ALA A 38 -4.78 2.07 11.78
CA ALA A 38 -4.63 1.10 10.70
C ALA A 38 -5.97 0.86 9.97
N LEU A 39 -7.06 0.68 10.73
CA LEU A 39 -8.41 0.56 10.18
C LEU A 39 -8.83 1.81 9.39
N ASP A 40 -8.60 3.01 9.94
CA ASP A 40 -8.92 4.29 9.29
C ASP A 40 -8.17 4.47 7.96
N ILE A 41 -6.89 4.06 7.90
CA ILE A 41 -6.09 4.06 6.67
C ILE A 41 -6.74 3.20 5.59
N PHE A 42 -7.19 2.00 5.94
CA PHE A 42 -7.89 1.09 5.01
C PHE A 42 -9.36 1.44 4.79
N GLY A 43 -9.86 2.54 5.37
CA GLY A 43 -11.27 2.93 5.28
C GLY A 43 -12.22 1.89 5.87
N CYS A 44 -11.76 1.09 6.83
CA CYS A 44 -12.52 0.02 7.46
C CYS A 44 -12.96 0.43 8.87
N ASP A 45 -14.14 -0.03 9.30
CA ASP A 45 -14.64 0.22 10.66
C ASP A 45 -14.16 -0.87 11.65
N ASP A 46 -14.00 -2.11 11.16
CA ASP A 46 -13.53 -3.25 11.96
C ASP A 46 -12.62 -4.20 11.17
N ILE A 47 -11.94 -5.14 11.86
CA ILE A 47 -11.05 -6.13 11.21
C ILE A 47 -11.83 -7.12 10.35
N GLN A 48 -13.13 -7.31 10.64
CA GLN A 48 -13.98 -8.15 9.80
C GLN A 48 -14.06 -7.61 8.38
N ASP A 49 -14.20 -6.28 8.21
CA ASP A 49 -14.25 -5.62 6.91
C ASP A 49 -12.94 -5.86 6.14
N ILE A 50 -11.79 -5.69 6.80
CA ILE A 50 -10.49 -6.00 6.20
C ILE A 50 -10.43 -7.47 5.81
N SER A 51 -10.87 -8.37 6.68
CA SER A 51 -10.86 -9.80 6.36
C SER A 51 -11.70 -10.09 5.12
N GLU A 52 -12.87 -9.50 4.95
CA GLU A 52 -13.73 -9.66 3.77
C GLU A 52 -13.09 -9.04 2.51
N LEU A 53 -12.39 -7.93 2.68
CA LEU A 53 -11.68 -7.25 1.60
C LEU A 53 -10.44 -8.01 1.16
N VAL A 54 -9.75 -8.76 2.02
CA VAL A 54 -8.52 -9.49 1.66
C VAL A 54 -8.71 -11.00 1.50
N THR A 55 -9.92 -11.53 1.73
CA THR A 55 -10.22 -12.96 1.56
C THR A 55 -11.02 -13.23 0.30
N ASP A 56 -10.73 -14.35 -0.35
CA ASP A 56 -11.44 -14.85 -1.53
C ASP A 56 -12.78 -15.52 -1.15
N ASP A 57 -13.59 -15.91 -2.13
CA ASP A 57 -14.83 -16.69 -1.95
C ASP A 57 -14.61 -18.03 -1.22
N THR A 58 -13.37 -18.51 -1.17
CA THR A 58 -12.96 -19.71 -0.42
C THR A 58 -12.61 -19.42 1.05
N GLY A 59 -12.60 -18.16 1.48
CA GLY A 59 -12.16 -17.73 2.81
C GLY A 59 -10.65 -17.78 3.02
N ALA A 60 -9.88 -18.01 1.95
CA ALA A 60 -8.42 -17.92 1.98
C ALA A 60 -7.95 -16.49 1.66
N PHE A 61 -6.79 -16.11 2.16
CA PHE A 61 -6.16 -14.82 1.83
C PHE A 61 -5.92 -14.72 0.31
N SER A 62 -6.36 -13.63 -0.29
CA SER A 62 -6.18 -13.30 -1.70
C SER A 62 -5.24 -12.10 -1.83
N GLU A 63 -4.07 -12.36 -2.42
CA GLU A 63 -3.07 -11.31 -2.67
C GLU A 63 -3.62 -10.26 -3.65
N GLU A 64 -4.42 -10.67 -4.64
CA GLU A 64 -5.03 -9.75 -5.61
C GLU A 64 -5.97 -8.75 -4.93
N LYS A 65 -6.78 -9.21 -3.97
CA LYS A 65 -7.64 -8.28 -3.23
C LYS A 65 -6.87 -7.43 -2.23
N ALA A 66 -5.83 -7.98 -1.59
CA ALA A 66 -4.93 -7.21 -0.74
C ALA A 66 -4.22 -6.10 -1.53
N GLN A 67 -3.81 -6.39 -2.77
CA GLN A 67 -3.30 -5.42 -3.71
C GLN A 67 -4.32 -4.32 -3.99
N GLU A 68 -5.56 -4.66 -4.38
CA GLU A 68 -6.60 -3.67 -4.63
C GLU A 68 -6.86 -2.78 -3.42
N LEU A 69 -6.94 -3.36 -2.22
CA LEU A 69 -7.13 -2.64 -0.97
C LEU A 69 -5.97 -1.67 -0.71
N CYS A 70 -4.73 -2.14 -0.80
CA CYS A 70 -3.55 -1.31 -0.56
C CYS A 70 -3.42 -0.22 -1.62
N MET A 71 -3.68 -0.53 -2.89
CA MET A 71 -3.61 0.46 -3.97
C MET A 71 -4.69 1.55 -3.82
N SER A 72 -5.90 1.17 -3.42
CA SER A 72 -6.98 2.14 -3.18
C SER A 72 -6.76 2.97 -1.91
N SER A 73 -6.19 2.37 -0.86
CA SER A 73 -6.10 3.00 0.48
C SER A 73 -4.83 3.80 0.68
N LEU A 74 -3.74 3.44 -0.01
CA LEU A 74 -2.39 4.00 0.21
C LEU A 74 -1.88 4.82 -0.98
N ASP A 75 -2.80 5.32 -1.80
CA ASP A 75 -2.53 6.03 -3.07
C ASP A 75 -1.50 5.26 -3.92
N GLY A 76 -1.85 4.00 -4.20
CA GLY A 76 -0.95 3.06 -4.85
C GLY A 76 -0.91 3.23 -6.36
N ILE A 77 0.29 3.20 -6.95
CA ILE A 77 0.51 3.38 -8.38
C ILE A 77 1.41 2.26 -8.91
N SER A 78 1.04 1.70 -10.05
CA SER A 78 1.89 0.71 -10.75
C SER A 78 3.09 1.41 -11.39
N GLU A 79 4.29 0.81 -11.27
CA GLU A 79 5.50 1.31 -11.94
C GLU A 79 5.34 1.38 -13.47
N ASP A 80 4.52 0.52 -14.07
CA ASP A 80 4.28 0.52 -15.52
C ASP A 80 3.50 1.76 -16.01
N ASP A 81 2.76 2.42 -15.12
CA ASP A 81 2.06 3.69 -15.39
C ASP A 81 2.93 4.91 -15.02
N TYR A 82 4.13 4.67 -14.48
CA TYR A 82 5.01 5.70 -13.93
C TYR A 82 6.12 6.08 -14.93
N ASP A 83 6.08 7.32 -15.46
CA ASP A 83 7.14 7.85 -16.33
C ASP A 83 8.41 8.14 -15.49
N PRO A 84 9.55 7.47 -15.75
CA PRO A 84 10.78 7.62 -14.96
C PRO A 84 11.41 9.03 -15.01
N LYS A 85 10.85 9.97 -15.77
CA LYS A 85 11.20 11.40 -15.69
C LYS A 85 10.62 12.11 -14.50
N VAL A 86 9.57 11.57 -13.87
CA VAL A 86 9.05 12.07 -12.61
C VAL A 86 9.90 11.40 -11.53
N GLY A 87 10.96 12.07 -11.10
CA GLY A 87 11.87 11.49 -10.11
C GLY A 87 11.08 11.09 -8.87
N TRP A 88 11.26 9.85 -8.43
CA TRP A 88 10.80 9.34 -7.14
C TRP A 88 11.28 10.23 -5.96
N TYR A 89 12.29 11.05 -6.20
CA TYR A 89 12.85 12.05 -5.30
C TYR A 89 12.37 13.49 -5.52
N ASP A 90 11.68 13.81 -6.62
CA ASP A 90 11.37 15.21 -6.97
C ASP A 90 10.21 15.77 -6.14
N HIS A 91 9.26 14.91 -5.70
CA HIS A 91 8.22 15.36 -4.76
C HIS A 91 8.77 15.59 -3.34
N GLN A 92 9.80 14.83 -2.94
CA GLN A 92 10.50 15.09 -1.68
C GLN A 92 11.37 16.34 -1.78
N ALA A 93 11.94 16.61 -2.97
CA ALA A 93 12.70 17.83 -3.23
C ALA A 93 11.82 19.08 -3.22
N ASP A 94 10.60 19.08 -3.78
CA ASP A 94 9.74 20.28 -3.76
C ASP A 94 9.05 20.55 -2.41
N GLU A 95 8.78 19.53 -1.57
CA GLU A 95 8.34 19.76 -0.18
C GLU A 95 9.50 20.14 0.74
N LEU A 96 10.73 19.61 0.53
CA LEU A 96 11.93 20.07 1.24
C LEU A 96 12.47 21.41 0.70
N ALA A 97 12.21 21.77 -0.56
CA ALA A 97 12.58 23.04 -1.18
C ALA A 97 11.45 24.09 -1.13
N GLY A 98 10.34 23.76 -0.47
CA GLY A 98 9.14 24.57 -0.38
C GLY A 98 9.07 25.56 0.79
N ARG A 99 10.18 26.17 1.24
CA ARG A 99 10.28 27.57 1.76
C ARG A 99 11.63 27.94 2.38
#